data_AF-A0A926NQT7-F1
#
_entry.id   AF-A0A926NQT7-F1
#
_cell.length_a   1.000
_cell.length_b   1.000
_cell.length_c   1.000
_cell.angle_alpha   90.00
_cell.angle_beta   90.00
_cell.angle_gamma   90.00
#
_symmetry.space_group_name_H-M   'P 1'
#
loop_
_entity.id
_entity.type
_entity.pdbx_description
1 polymer ?
#
loop_
_entity_poly.entity_id
_entity_poly.type
_entity_poly.pdbx_seq_one_letter_code
_entity_poly.pdbx_strand_id
1 'polypeptide(L)'
;MYVLLYNRNKKKHAEEKMAMQVSYETELLKTQMEVQEQTFKTIAYNLHDNIGQLLSLMTITLSSVNVNDTARTAEKIATVEDLTKRSMKEVKALSRLLQGDELLGKGLTTAIEAELDFLQRSDRYKISFTRFADIVFDDSSKAIIVFRLFQEIVNNIIQHARATEIFVTLEQVSGMYKIIMRDNGIGFNVDEKISSKTGMGLLNITKRAALIKGTAYISSIPDQGTVIILNIPIAQ
;
A
#
# COMPACT_ATOMS: atom_id res chain seq x y z
N MET A 1 -38.54 -18.77 40.41
CA MET A 1 -37.79 -19.65 39.49
C MET A 1 -37.47 -18.97 38.15
N TYR A 2 -38.48 -18.40 37.45
CA TYR A 2 -38.31 -17.78 36.12
C TYR A 2 -37.32 -16.60 36.07
N VAL A 3 -37.37 -15.69 37.04
CA VAL A 3 -36.48 -14.50 37.08
C VAL A 3 -35.01 -14.88 37.28
N LEU A 4 -34.72 -15.92 38.06
CA LEU A 4 -33.36 -16.41 38.28
C LEU A 4 -32.77 -17.08 37.02
N LEU A 5 -33.60 -17.83 36.29
CA LEU A 5 -33.25 -18.43 35.00
C LEU A 5 -32.99 -17.36 33.94
N TYR A 6 -33.85 -16.33 33.86
CA TYR A 6 -33.68 -15.19 32.97
C TYR A 6 -32.37 -14.43 33.25
N ASN A 7 -32.09 -14.13 34.52
CA ASN A 7 -30.85 -13.44 34.91
C ASN A 7 -29.60 -14.28 34.63
N ARG A 8 -29.66 -15.61 34.82
CA ARG A 8 -28.56 -16.53 34.44
C ARG A 8 -28.29 -16.54 32.94
N ASN A 9 -29.32 -16.65 32.12
CA ASN A 9 -29.18 -16.66 30.66
C ASN A 9 -28.67 -15.31 30.14
N LYS A 10 -29.16 -14.19 30.71
CA LYS A 10 -28.67 -12.85 30.38
C LYS A 10 -27.18 -12.67 30.72
N LYS A 11 -26.76 -13.16 31.90
CA LYS A 11 -25.34 -13.15 32.31
C LYS A 11 -24.47 -14.00 31.39
N LYS A 12 -24.93 -15.21 31.05
CA LYS A 12 -24.22 -16.12 30.14
C LYS A 12 -24.04 -15.51 28.74
N HIS A 13 -25.07 -14.89 28.18
CA HIS A 13 -24.96 -14.19 26.89
C HIS A 13 -24.04 -12.96 26.95
N ALA A 14 -24.01 -12.24 28.08
CA ALA A 14 -23.06 -11.15 28.27
C ALA A 14 -21.62 -11.67 28.33
N GLU A 15 -21.37 -12.78 29.03
CA GLU A 15 -20.06 -13.46 29.10
C GLU A 15 -19.62 -14.00 27.73
N GLU A 16 -20.51 -14.65 26.98
CA GLU A 16 -20.25 -15.14 25.61
C GLU A 16 -19.90 -13.99 24.66
N LYS A 17 -20.64 -12.88 24.72
CA LYS A 17 -20.37 -11.69 23.91
C LYS A 17 -19.03 -11.06 24.27
N MET A 18 -18.71 -10.98 25.56
CA MET A 18 -17.43 -10.43 26.05
C MET A 18 -16.25 -11.32 25.64
N ALA A 19 -16.40 -12.64 25.73
CA ALA A 19 -15.40 -13.60 25.27
C ALA A 19 -15.16 -13.52 23.75
N MET A 20 -16.23 -13.38 22.97
CA MET A 20 -16.13 -13.17 21.52
C MET A 20 -15.42 -11.86 21.18
N GLN A 21 -15.71 -10.79 21.93
CA GLN A 21 -15.10 -9.48 21.71
C GLN A 21 -13.60 -9.48 22.07
N VAL A 22 -13.23 -10.10 23.19
CA VAL A 22 -11.82 -10.31 23.57
C VAL A 22 -11.11 -11.17 22.52
N SER A 23 -11.73 -12.26 22.04
CA SER A 23 -11.14 -13.11 21.00
C SER A 23 -10.96 -12.38 19.67
N TYR A 24 -11.86 -11.47 19.33
CA TYR A 24 -11.75 -10.64 18.13
C TYR A 24 -10.63 -9.60 18.28
N GLU A 25 -10.53 -8.93 19.43
CA GLU A 25 -9.46 -7.99 19.73
C GLU A 25 -8.08 -8.68 19.74
N THR A 26 -7.96 -9.87 20.32
CA THR A 26 -6.69 -10.61 20.32
C THR A 26 -6.29 -11.07 18.93
N GLU A 27 -7.24 -11.52 18.11
CA GLU A 27 -6.97 -11.92 16.72
C GLU A 27 -6.58 -10.71 15.86
N LEU A 28 -7.21 -9.55 16.07
CA LEU A 28 -6.81 -8.30 15.42
C LEU A 28 -5.38 -7.90 15.80
N LEU A 29 -5.05 -7.94 17.09
CA LEU A 29 -3.73 -7.54 17.59
C LEU A 29 -2.64 -8.49 17.08
N LYS A 30 -2.94 -9.79 17.05
CA LYS A 30 -2.08 -10.81 16.45
C LYS A 30 -1.88 -10.57 14.96
N THR A 31 -2.95 -10.27 14.22
CA THR A 31 -2.87 -9.94 12.79
C THR A 31 -2.02 -8.68 12.57
N GLN A 32 -2.17 -7.64 13.39
CA GLN A 32 -1.35 -6.42 13.32
C GLN A 32 0.13 -6.73 13.55
N MET A 33 0.45 -7.54 14.57
CA MET A 33 1.82 -7.96 14.84
C MET A 33 2.41 -8.78 13.69
N GLU A 34 1.66 -9.73 13.13
CA GLU A 34 2.09 -10.54 11.98
C GLU A 34 2.36 -9.67 10.75
N VAL A 35 1.48 -8.67 10.49
CA VAL A 35 1.68 -7.70 9.39
C VAL A 35 2.93 -6.85 9.64
N GLN A 36 3.16 -6.41 10.87
CA GLN A 36 4.33 -5.61 11.23
C GLN A 36 5.62 -6.42 11.09
N GLU A 37 5.64 -7.67 11.55
CA GLU A 37 6.79 -8.56 11.43
C GLU A 37 7.07 -8.92 9.96
N GLN A 38 6.03 -9.16 9.16
CA GLN A 38 6.15 -9.39 7.73
C GLN A 38 6.71 -8.16 7.01
N THR A 39 6.27 -6.96 7.41
CA THR A 39 6.79 -5.69 6.88
C THR A 39 8.27 -5.56 7.22
N PHE A 40 8.66 -5.83 8.47
CA PHE A 40 10.04 -5.77 8.91
C PHE A 40 10.93 -6.79 8.17
N LYS A 41 10.47 -8.03 8.00
CA LYS A 41 11.16 -9.06 7.20
C LYS A 41 11.32 -8.63 5.74
N THR A 42 10.29 -8.04 5.15
CA THR A 42 10.31 -7.52 3.78
C THR A 42 11.34 -6.38 3.65
N ILE A 43 11.40 -5.48 4.64
CA ILE A 43 12.41 -4.41 4.67
C ILE A 43 13.81 -4.99 4.77
N ALA A 44 14.04 -5.91 5.71
CA ALA A 44 15.35 -6.55 5.90
C ALA A 44 15.82 -7.28 4.64
N TYR A 45 14.92 -8.02 3.98
CA TYR A 45 15.18 -8.72 2.73
C TYR A 45 15.57 -7.75 1.60
N ASN A 46 14.78 -6.70 1.37
CA ASN A 46 15.06 -5.71 0.32
C ASN A 46 16.35 -4.91 0.60
N LEU A 47 16.65 -4.64 1.87
CA LEU A 47 17.89 -3.96 2.26
C LEU A 47 19.11 -4.84 1.95
N HIS A 48 19.06 -6.11 2.34
CA HIS A 48 20.18 -7.03 2.16
C HIS A 48 20.37 -7.43 0.70
N ASP A 49 19.31 -7.89 0.02
CA ASP A 49 19.43 -8.43 -1.33
C ASP A 49 19.54 -7.32 -2.37
N ASN A 50 18.62 -6.36 -2.41
CA ASN A 50 18.62 -5.36 -3.49
C ASN A 50 19.66 -4.26 -3.25
N ILE A 51 19.66 -3.62 -2.08
CA ILE A 51 20.61 -2.52 -1.82
C ILE A 51 22.02 -3.07 -1.60
N GLY A 52 22.17 -4.16 -0.85
CA GLY A 52 23.48 -4.80 -0.60
C GLY A 52 24.17 -5.25 -1.89
N GLN A 53 23.45 -5.87 -2.83
CA GLN A 53 24.03 -6.28 -4.11
C GLN A 53 24.44 -5.07 -4.98
N LEU A 54 23.62 -4.02 -5.03
CA LEU A 54 23.96 -2.80 -5.78
C LEU A 54 25.22 -2.13 -5.23
N LEU A 55 25.35 -2.04 -3.91
CA LEU A 55 26.54 -1.48 -3.25
C LEU A 55 27.79 -2.36 -3.48
N SER A 56 27.64 -3.68 -3.46
CA SER A 56 28.73 -4.61 -3.75
C SER A 56 29.22 -4.46 -5.20
N LEU A 57 28.28 -4.37 -6.16
CA LEU A 57 28.60 -4.15 -7.57
C LEU A 57 29.25 -2.77 -7.80
N MET A 58 28.80 -1.71 -7.13
CA MET A 58 29.47 -0.41 -7.15
C MET A 58 30.91 -0.52 -6.66
N THR A 59 31.13 -1.21 -5.53
CA THR A 59 32.46 -1.42 -4.95
C THR A 59 33.38 -2.14 -5.94
N ILE A 60 32.93 -3.25 -6.53
CA ILE A 60 33.68 -4.01 -7.55
C ILE A 60 34.00 -3.14 -8.76
N THR A 61 33.01 -2.37 -9.24
CA THR A 61 33.17 -1.51 -10.42
C THR A 61 34.23 -0.43 -10.15
N LEU A 62 34.16 0.23 -8.98
CA LEU A 62 35.14 1.24 -8.54
C LEU A 62 36.54 0.64 -8.37
N SER A 63 36.68 -0.53 -7.75
CA SER A 63 37.97 -1.21 -7.57
C SER A 63 38.63 -1.58 -8.90
N SER A 64 37.85 -1.69 -9.98
CA SER A 64 38.35 -2.03 -11.30
C SER A 64 38.72 -0.81 -12.17
N VAL A 65 38.56 0.42 -11.66
CA VAL A 65 38.89 1.66 -12.40
C VAL A 65 40.40 1.74 -12.63
N ASN A 66 40.79 2.05 -13.87
CA ASN A 66 42.18 2.28 -14.25
C ASN A 66 42.32 3.71 -14.79
N VAL A 67 42.87 4.60 -13.97
CA VAL A 67 43.00 6.04 -14.27
C VAL A 67 43.84 6.36 -15.52
N ASN A 68 44.64 5.40 -16.01
CA ASN A 68 45.42 5.56 -17.24
C ASN A 68 44.59 5.27 -18.51
N ASP A 69 43.42 4.65 -18.38
CA ASP A 69 42.46 4.42 -19.46
C ASP A 69 41.24 5.32 -19.24
N THR A 70 41.32 6.53 -19.76
CA THR A 70 40.34 7.60 -19.55
C THR A 70 38.96 7.26 -20.12
N ALA A 71 38.91 6.61 -21.29
CA ALA A 71 37.66 6.23 -21.94
C ALA A 71 36.90 5.17 -21.11
N ARG A 72 37.61 4.11 -20.69
CA ARG A 72 37.01 3.03 -19.88
C ARG A 72 36.70 3.47 -18.46
N THR A 73 37.48 4.40 -17.92
CA THR A 73 37.19 5.04 -16.63
C THR A 73 35.90 5.84 -16.67
N ALA A 74 35.66 6.62 -17.73
CA ALA A 74 34.42 7.38 -17.88
C ALA A 74 33.19 6.46 -17.92
N GLU A 75 33.25 5.34 -18.65
CA GLU A 75 32.17 4.33 -18.71
C GLU A 75 31.87 3.70 -17.34
N LYS A 76 32.92 3.35 -16.59
CA LYS A 76 32.79 2.79 -15.24
C LYS A 76 32.21 3.79 -14.25
N ILE A 77 32.62 5.06 -14.32
CA ILE A 77 32.05 6.13 -13.50
C ILE A 77 30.56 6.31 -13.80
N ALA A 78 30.17 6.35 -15.08
CA ALA A 78 28.77 6.42 -15.47
C ALA A 78 27.95 5.22 -14.96
N THR A 79 28.53 4.03 -14.97
CA THR A 79 27.91 2.82 -14.41
C THR A 79 27.70 2.94 -12.90
N VAL A 80 28.70 3.42 -12.15
CA VAL A 80 28.58 3.65 -10.70
C VAL A 80 27.54 4.73 -10.39
N GLU A 81 27.45 5.78 -11.21
CA GLU A 81 26.43 6.82 -11.07
C GLU A 81 25.01 6.25 -11.25
N ASP A 82 24.79 5.39 -12.26
CA ASP A 82 23.51 4.69 -12.45
C ASP A 82 23.17 3.80 -11.25
N LEU A 83 24.12 2.96 -10.81
CA LEU A 83 23.93 2.09 -9.66
C LEU A 83 23.61 2.89 -8.39
N THR A 84 24.26 4.03 -8.18
CA THR A 84 23.99 4.94 -7.06
C THR A 84 22.56 5.47 -7.13
N LYS A 85 22.13 5.96 -8.30
CA LYS A 85 20.76 6.44 -8.53
C LYS A 85 19.72 5.35 -8.26
N ARG A 86 20.01 4.10 -8.64
CA ARG A 86 19.15 2.94 -8.38
C ARG A 86 19.07 2.60 -6.88
N SER A 87 20.20 2.56 -6.18
CA SER A 87 20.21 2.36 -4.72
C SER A 87 19.45 3.44 -3.97
N MET A 88 19.61 4.71 -4.37
CA MET A 88 18.85 5.82 -3.78
C MET A 88 17.34 5.68 -3.99
N LYS A 89 16.91 5.15 -5.14
CA LYS A 89 15.49 4.86 -5.40
C LYS A 89 14.97 3.77 -4.45
N GLU A 90 15.73 2.70 -4.22
CA GLU A 90 15.28 1.63 -3.32
C GLU A 90 15.29 2.03 -1.84
N VAL A 91 16.27 2.80 -1.40
CA VAL A 91 16.26 3.36 -0.03
C VAL A 91 15.03 4.27 0.15
N LYS A 92 14.73 5.11 -0.84
CA LYS A 92 13.52 5.94 -0.81
C LYS A 92 12.24 5.11 -0.78
N ALA A 93 12.15 4.03 -1.55
CA ALA A 93 11.00 3.12 -1.54
C ALA A 93 10.81 2.46 -0.16
N LEU A 94 11.89 2.01 0.48
CA LEU A 94 11.84 1.46 1.85
C LEU A 94 11.44 2.51 2.89
N SER A 95 11.93 3.75 2.75
CA SER A 95 11.57 4.84 3.66
C SER A 95 10.07 5.18 3.59
N ARG A 96 9.42 5.03 2.42
CA ARG A 96 7.94 5.19 2.29
C ARG A 96 7.16 4.22 3.17
N LEU A 97 7.62 2.96 3.26
CA LEU A 97 6.94 1.93 4.07
C LEU A 97 6.91 2.32 5.56
N LEU A 98 7.96 3.03 6.01
CA LEU A 98 8.13 3.48 7.39
C LEU A 98 7.47 4.85 7.66
N GLN A 99 7.55 5.81 6.73
CA GLN A 99 6.95 7.15 6.88
C GLN A 99 5.42 7.13 6.82
N GLY A 100 4.84 6.16 6.12
CA GLY A 100 3.39 5.98 6.02
C GLY A 100 2.69 5.90 7.39
N ASP A 101 3.31 5.23 8.36
CA ASP A 101 2.74 5.06 9.71
C ASP A 101 2.78 6.35 10.53
N GLU A 102 3.81 7.19 10.35
CA GLU A 102 3.90 8.51 11.02
C GLU A 102 2.88 9.50 10.45
N LEU A 103 2.71 9.52 9.13
CA LEU A 103 1.75 10.39 8.45
C LEU A 103 0.31 9.98 8.74
N LEU A 104 0.04 8.68 8.90
CA LEU A 104 -1.25 8.19 9.37
C LEU A 104 -1.62 8.73 10.75
N GLY A 105 -0.64 8.92 11.64
CA GLY A 105 -0.85 9.60 12.92
C GLY A 105 -1.32 11.05 12.80
N LYS A 106 -1.10 11.70 11.65
CA LYS A 106 -1.58 13.06 11.33
C LYS A 106 -2.89 13.07 10.53
N GLY A 107 -3.42 11.90 10.17
CA GLY A 107 -4.67 11.72 9.43
C GLY A 107 -4.50 11.03 8.08
N LEU A 108 -5.48 10.20 7.70
CA LEU A 108 -5.45 9.40 6.47
C LEU A 108 -5.41 10.26 5.20
N THR A 109 -6.23 11.32 5.11
CA THR A 109 -6.20 12.23 3.95
C THR A 109 -4.80 12.83 3.76
N THR A 110 -4.19 13.30 4.86
CA THR A 110 -2.84 13.88 4.86
C THR A 110 -1.79 12.87 4.38
N ALA A 111 -1.91 11.62 4.83
CA ALA A 111 -1.00 10.55 4.39
C ALA A 111 -1.14 10.26 2.89
N ILE A 112 -2.37 10.24 2.36
CA ILE A 112 -2.65 10.08 0.92
C ILE A 112 -2.05 11.24 0.12
N GLU A 113 -2.29 12.48 0.55
CA GLU A 113 -1.74 13.69 -0.09
C GLU A 113 -0.22 13.65 -0.16
N ALA A 114 0.44 13.31 0.94
CA ALA A 114 1.90 13.21 1.00
C ALA A 114 2.47 12.13 0.06
N GLU A 115 1.82 10.96 -0.06
CA GLU A 115 2.23 9.91 -1.00
C GLU A 115 2.07 10.39 -2.46
N LEU A 116 0.99 11.10 -2.77
CA LEU A 116 0.75 11.67 -4.10
C LEU A 116 1.75 12.78 -4.44
N ASP A 117 2.00 13.72 -3.54
CA ASP A 117 3.00 14.78 -3.72
C ASP A 117 4.38 14.19 -4.00
N PHE A 118 4.73 13.11 -3.30
CA PHE A 118 6.00 12.45 -3.52
C PHE A 118 6.10 11.76 -4.89
N LEU A 119 5.02 11.10 -5.33
CA LEU A 119 4.94 10.56 -6.69
C LEU A 119 5.07 11.67 -7.74
N GLN A 120 4.42 12.82 -7.54
CA GLN A 120 4.48 13.93 -8.48
C GLN A 120 5.89 14.51 -8.61
N ARG A 121 6.66 14.58 -7.51
CA ARG A 121 8.08 15.01 -7.50
C ARG A 121 9.03 14.09 -8.28
N SER A 122 8.58 12.91 -8.70
CA SER A 122 9.41 12.03 -9.54
C SER A 122 9.46 12.47 -11.00
N ASP A 123 8.66 13.48 -11.39
CA ASP A 123 8.45 13.97 -12.77
C ASP A 123 8.01 12.90 -13.76
N ARG A 124 7.67 11.70 -13.28
CA ARG A 124 7.24 10.55 -14.09
C ARG A 124 5.73 10.52 -14.31
N TYR A 125 4.97 11.09 -13.39
CA TYR A 125 3.51 11.02 -13.39
C TYR A 125 2.91 12.41 -13.23
N LYS A 126 1.94 12.74 -14.07
CA LYS A 126 1.03 13.86 -13.83
C LYS A 126 -0.10 13.38 -12.94
N ILE A 127 -0.26 14.00 -11.77
CA ILE A 127 -1.25 13.59 -10.79
C ILE A 127 -2.35 14.65 -10.68
N SER A 128 -3.59 14.19 -10.78
CA SER A 128 -4.78 15.01 -10.51
C SER A 128 -5.45 14.49 -9.26
N PHE A 129 -5.32 15.24 -8.16
CA PHE A 129 -5.94 14.91 -6.88
C PHE A 129 -7.15 15.82 -6.63
N THR A 130 -8.32 15.22 -6.43
CA THR A 130 -9.57 15.92 -6.14
C THR A 130 -10.11 15.48 -4.79
N ARG A 131 -10.18 16.41 -3.83
CA ARG A 131 -10.67 16.16 -2.48
C ARG A 131 -12.02 16.86 -2.29
N PHE A 132 -13.10 16.08 -2.28
CA PHE A 132 -14.44 16.55 -1.93
C PHE A 132 -14.76 16.35 -0.45
N ALA A 133 -14.10 15.40 0.22
CA ALA A 133 -14.26 15.14 1.65
C ALA A 133 -12.97 14.62 2.27
N ASP A 134 -12.83 14.83 3.58
CA ASP A 134 -11.82 14.17 4.39
C ASP A 134 -12.23 12.77 4.77
N ILE A 135 -11.25 11.86 4.83
CA ILE A 135 -11.46 10.51 5.31
C ILE A 135 -10.98 10.42 6.75
N VAL A 136 -11.93 10.36 7.66
CA VAL A 136 -11.67 10.22 9.11
C VAL A 136 -12.42 9.00 9.63
N PHE A 137 -11.69 8.09 10.25
CA PHE A 137 -12.25 6.92 10.93
C PHE A 137 -12.00 7.04 12.43
N ASP A 138 -13.00 6.67 13.24
CA ASP A 138 -12.84 6.58 14.70
C ASP A 138 -11.89 5.44 15.10
N ASP A 139 -11.85 4.38 14.28
CA ASP A 139 -10.95 3.24 14.44
C ASP A 139 -9.67 3.47 13.62
N SER A 140 -8.55 3.70 14.31
CA SER A 140 -7.24 3.89 13.70
C SER A 140 -6.78 2.68 12.87
N SER A 141 -7.24 1.47 13.21
CA SER A 141 -6.95 0.25 12.45
C SER A 141 -7.57 0.30 11.05
N LYS A 142 -8.78 0.87 10.92
CA LYS A 142 -9.40 1.08 9.59
C LYS A 142 -8.58 2.05 8.75
N ALA A 143 -8.13 3.16 9.34
CA ALA A 143 -7.30 4.14 8.63
C ALA A 143 -6.01 3.50 8.09
N ILE A 144 -5.34 2.68 8.90
CA ILE A 144 -4.14 1.94 8.49
C ILE A 144 -4.45 1.00 7.31
N ILE A 145 -5.52 0.20 7.41
CA ILE A 145 -5.88 -0.75 6.34
C ILE A 145 -6.19 -0.02 5.03
N VAL A 146 -6.95 1.09 5.09
CA VAL A 146 -7.28 1.89 3.91
C VAL A 146 -6.02 2.51 3.29
N PHE A 147 -5.08 2.99 4.10
CA PHE A 147 -3.83 3.51 3.59
C PHE A 147 -2.96 2.43 2.93
N ARG A 148 -2.89 1.24 3.53
CA ARG A 148 -2.15 0.11 2.92
C ARG A 148 -2.79 -0.34 1.61
N LEU A 149 -4.12 -0.33 1.51
CA LEU A 149 -4.84 -0.55 0.25
C LEU A 149 -4.45 0.50 -0.80
N PHE A 150 -4.45 1.77 -0.42
CA PHE A 150 -4.03 2.87 -1.30
C PHE A 150 -2.58 2.68 -1.80
N GLN A 151 -1.64 2.34 -0.91
CA GLN A 151 -0.25 2.06 -1.27
C GLN A 151 -0.10 0.86 -2.21
N GLU A 152 -0.87 -0.20 -1.99
CA GLU A 152 -0.87 -1.38 -2.87
C GLU A 152 -1.34 -1.02 -4.29
N ILE A 153 -2.39 -0.18 -4.40
CA ILE A 153 -2.89 0.31 -5.69
C ILE A 153 -1.83 1.19 -6.37
N VAL A 154 -1.25 2.16 -5.65
CA VAL A 154 -0.16 2.99 -6.17
C VAL A 154 0.99 2.13 -6.69
N ASN A 155 1.42 1.13 -5.92
CA ASN A 155 2.52 0.25 -6.32
C ASN A 155 2.18 -0.54 -7.59
N ASN A 156 0.94 -1.02 -7.72
CA ASN A 156 0.49 -1.69 -8.94
C ASN A 156 0.60 -0.77 -10.16
N ILE A 157 0.25 0.51 -10.03
CA ILE A 157 0.41 1.51 -11.11
C ILE A 157 1.90 1.66 -11.47
N ILE A 158 2.76 1.85 -10.48
CA ILE A 158 4.20 2.06 -10.69
C ILE A 158 4.86 0.87 -11.40
N GLN A 159 4.53 -0.36 -10.97
CA GLN A 159 5.20 -1.57 -11.43
C GLN A 159 4.65 -2.10 -12.75
N HIS A 160 3.36 -1.89 -13.02
CA HIS A 160 2.67 -2.62 -14.08
C HIS A 160 1.96 -1.73 -15.12
N ALA A 161 1.44 -0.56 -14.73
CA ALA A 161 0.54 0.17 -15.61
C ALA A 161 1.24 0.86 -16.79
N ARG A 162 2.55 1.19 -16.67
CA ARG A 162 3.23 2.10 -17.62
C ARG A 162 2.45 3.41 -17.86
N ALA A 163 1.69 3.84 -16.85
CA ALA A 163 0.88 5.04 -16.90
C ALA A 163 1.74 6.31 -16.89
N THR A 164 1.18 7.39 -17.42
CA THR A 164 1.75 8.75 -17.38
C THR A 164 0.88 9.69 -16.56
N GLU A 165 -0.40 9.38 -16.39
CA GLU A 165 -1.36 10.16 -15.62
C GLU A 165 -2.07 9.31 -14.57
N ILE A 166 -2.22 9.86 -13.38
CA ILE A 166 -2.93 9.24 -12.25
C ILE A 166 -3.98 10.23 -11.74
N PHE A 167 -5.20 9.75 -11.56
CA PHE A 167 -6.33 10.51 -11.03
C PHE A 167 -6.73 9.88 -9.70
N VAL A 168 -6.81 10.69 -8.65
CA VAL A 168 -7.28 10.26 -7.34
C VAL A 168 -8.39 11.18 -6.89
N THR A 169 -9.52 10.61 -6.48
CA THR A 169 -10.67 11.35 -5.94
C THR A 169 -11.07 10.79 -4.58
N LEU A 170 -11.22 11.67 -3.60
CA LEU A 170 -11.78 11.34 -2.29
C LEU A 170 -13.13 12.03 -2.14
N GLU A 171 -14.17 11.24 -1.89
CA GLU A 171 -15.52 11.76 -1.70
C GLU A 171 -16.26 11.00 -0.60
N GLN A 172 -17.29 11.63 -0.05
CA GLN A 172 -18.22 11.04 0.90
C GLN A 172 -19.58 10.93 0.24
N VAL A 173 -20.09 9.70 0.10
CA VAL A 173 -21.36 9.44 -0.57
C VAL A 173 -22.16 8.42 0.23
N SER A 174 -23.40 8.76 0.58
CA SER A 174 -24.36 7.82 1.21
C SER A 174 -23.84 7.11 2.47
N GLY A 175 -23.12 7.82 3.35
CA GLY A 175 -22.56 7.23 4.58
C GLY A 175 -21.30 6.38 4.38
N MET A 176 -20.71 6.43 3.19
CA MET A 176 -19.48 5.74 2.82
C MET A 176 -18.41 6.76 2.41
N TYR A 177 -17.16 6.50 2.76
CA TYR A 177 -16.03 7.12 2.09
C TYR A 177 -15.75 6.35 0.80
N LYS A 178 -15.54 7.10 -0.28
CA LYS A 178 -15.25 6.56 -1.60
C LYS A 178 -13.93 7.11 -2.10
N ILE A 179 -12.99 6.21 -2.36
CA ILE A 179 -11.67 6.49 -2.91
C ILE A 179 -11.65 5.95 -4.33
N ILE A 180 -11.51 6.84 -5.31
CA ILE A 180 -11.43 6.47 -6.72
C ILE A 180 -9.99 6.70 -7.16
N MET A 181 -9.37 5.67 -7.71
CA MET A 181 -8.05 5.74 -8.33
C MET A 181 -8.15 5.29 -9.77
N ARG A 182 -7.65 6.11 -10.69
CA ARG A 182 -7.61 5.81 -12.12
C ARG A 182 -6.23 6.10 -12.68
N ASP A 183 -5.75 5.23 -13.55
CA ASP A 183 -4.56 5.45 -14.37
C ASP A 183 -4.89 5.37 -15.86
N ASN A 184 -4.02 5.93 -16.70
CA ASN A 184 -4.10 5.84 -18.17
C ASN A 184 -3.13 4.80 -18.76
N GLY A 185 -2.79 3.77 -17.99
CA GLY A 185 -1.82 2.77 -18.37
C GLY A 185 -2.32 1.77 -19.42
N ILE A 186 -1.54 0.70 -19.60
CA ILE A 186 -1.81 -0.38 -20.56
C ILE A 186 -3.03 -1.24 -20.20
N GLY A 187 -3.58 -1.10 -18.99
CA GLY A 187 -4.67 -1.95 -18.50
C GLY A 187 -4.36 -3.45 -18.54
N PHE A 188 -5.37 -4.28 -18.25
CA PHE A 188 -5.28 -5.74 -18.31
C PHE A 188 -6.67 -6.39 -18.31
N ASN A 189 -6.75 -7.67 -18.67
CA ASN A 189 -7.96 -8.45 -18.48
C ASN A 189 -8.06 -8.91 -17.01
N VAL A 190 -9.09 -8.42 -16.31
CA VAL A 190 -9.28 -8.69 -14.87
C VAL A 190 -9.53 -10.18 -14.59
N ASP A 191 -10.40 -10.83 -15.36
CA ASP A 191 -10.81 -12.23 -15.14
C ASP A 191 -9.63 -13.20 -15.35
N GLU A 192 -8.83 -12.95 -16.38
CA GLU A 192 -7.61 -13.70 -16.65
C GLU A 192 -6.59 -13.53 -15.52
N LYS A 193 -6.45 -12.30 -15.01
CA LYS A 193 -5.46 -11.99 -13.97
C LYS A 193 -5.83 -12.62 -12.63
N ILE A 194 -7.10 -12.56 -12.23
CA ILE A 194 -7.61 -13.17 -10.98
C ILE A 194 -7.45 -14.71 -11.01
N SER A 195 -7.64 -15.33 -12.18
CA SER A 195 -7.50 -16.78 -12.37
C SER A 195 -6.03 -17.25 -12.36
N SER A 196 -5.08 -16.33 -12.50
CA SER A 196 -3.65 -16.61 -12.51
C SER A 196 -3.01 -16.50 -11.12
N LYS A 197 -1.91 -17.22 -10.87
CA LYS A 197 -1.07 -17.01 -9.66
C LYS A 197 -0.53 -15.58 -9.50
N THR A 198 -0.56 -14.77 -10.56
CA THR A 198 -0.10 -13.36 -10.54
C THR A 198 -1.18 -12.36 -10.10
N GLY A 199 -2.42 -12.80 -9.88
CA GLY A 199 -3.54 -11.96 -9.42
C GLY A 199 -3.59 -11.72 -7.91
N MET A 200 -2.59 -12.17 -7.14
CA MET A 200 -2.62 -12.12 -5.68
C MET A 200 -2.82 -10.71 -5.12
N GLY A 201 -2.28 -9.66 -5.76
CA GLY A 201 -2.48 -8.28 -5.33
C GLY A 201 -3.93 -7.81 -5.43
N LEU A 202 -4.64 -8.17 -6.51
CA LEU A 202 -6.05 -7.82 -6.69
C LEU A 202 -6.95 -8.57 -5.70
N LEU A 203 -6.61 -9.84 -5.43
CA LEU A 203 -7.25 -10.66 -4.40
C LEU A 203 -7.00 -10.10 -2.99
N ASN A 204 -5.82 -9.55 -2.73
CA ASN A 204 -5.51 -8.92 -1.45
C ASN A 204 -6.29 -7.61 -1.26
N ILE A 205 -6.39 -6.78 -2.30
CA ILE A 205 -7.19 -5.55 -2.27
C ILE A 205 -8.64 -5.86 -1.91
N THR A 206 -9.25 -6.84 -2.58
CA THR A 206 -10.64 -7.24 -2.34
C THR A 206 -10.84 -7.84 -0.94
N LYS A 207 -9.96 -8.74 -0.49
CA LYS A 207 -10.03 -9.32 0.87
C LYS A 207 -9.85 -8.27 1.97
N ARG A 208 -8.87 -7.38 1.83
CA ARG A 208 -8.58 -6.34 2.84
C ARG A 208 -9.70 -5.30 2.92
N ALA A 209 -10.31 -4.93 1.79
CA ALA A 209 -11.51 -4.10 1.81
C ALA A 209 -12.65 -4.78 2.58
N ALA A 210 -12.86 -6.09 2.38
CA ALA A 210 -13.88 -6.85 3.10
C ALA A 210 -13.64 -6.91 4.63
N LEU A 211 -12.38 -6.97 5.09
CA LEU A 211 -12.03 -6.96 6.52
C LEU A 211 -12.56 -5.72 7.26
N ILE A 212 -12.62 -4.58 6.56
CA ILE A 212 -13.15 -3.32 7.10
C ILE A 212 -14.60 -3.05 6.70
N LYS A 213 -15.34 -4.12 6.32
CA LYS A 213 -16.73 -4.07 5.83
C LYS A 213 -16.92 -3.19 4.58
N GLY A 214 -15.83 -2.93 3.86
CA GLY A 214 -15.82 -2.17 2.62
C GLY A 214 -15.92 -3.06 1.38
N THR A 215 -15.95 -2.41 0.22
CA THR A 215 -15.91 -3.07 -1.09
C THR A 215 -14.82 -2.45 -1.94
N ALA A 216 -14.21 -3.27 -2.80
CA ALA A 216 -13.28 -2.83 -3.82
C ALA A 216 -13.81 -3.26 -5.18
N TYR A 217 -14.08 -2.30 -6.06
CA TYR A 217 -14.41 -2.53 -7.45
C TYR A 217 -13.20 -2.25 -8.31
N ILE A 218 -12.82 -3.20 -9.16
CA ILE A 218 -11.65 -3.12 -10.03
C ILE A 218 -12.13 -3.33 -11.45
N SER A 219 -11.92 -2.33 -12.30
CA SER A 219 -12.20 -2.39 -13.73
C SER A 219 -10.94 -2.02 -14.48
N SER A 220 -10.48 -2.90 -15.35
CA SER A 220 -9.33 -2.64 -16.21
C SER A 220 -9.68 -3.05 -17.63
N ILE A 221 -9.28 -2.23 -18.59
CA ILE A 221 -9.50 -2.47 -20.01
C ILE A 221 -8.12 -2.35 -20.69
N PRO A 222 -7.68 -3.37 -21.46
CA PRO A 222 -6.44 -3.28 -22.21
C PRO A 222 -6.36 -1.99 -23.03
N ASP A 223 -5.22 -1.33 -22.96
CA ASP A 223 -4.86 -0.05 -23.58
C ASP A 223 -5.72 1.17 -23.19
N GLN A 224 -6.56 1.07 -22.15
CA GLN A 224 -7.35 2.19 -21.62
C GLN A 224 -7.10 2.50 -20.14
N GLY A 225 -6.26 1.70 -19.48
CA GLY A 225 -5.88 1.87 -18.08
C GLY A 225 -6.75 1.09 -17.11
N THR A 226 -6.63 1.45 -15.83
CA THR A 226 -7.34 0.79 -14.74
C THR A 226 -8.07 1.81 -13.87
N VAL A 227 -9.23 1.41 -13.37
CA VAL A 227 -10.04 2.14 -12.38
C VAL A 227 -10.27 1.23 -11.19
N ILE A 228 -9.92 1.71 -10.00
CA ILE A 228 -10.18 1.05 -8.72
C ILE A 228 -11.00 1.98 -7.85
N ILE A 229 -12.10 1.47 -7.31
CA ILE A 229 -13.02 2.20 -6.43
C ILE A 229 -13.10 1.44 -5.11
N LEU A 230 -12.69 2.09 -4.02
CA LEU A 230 -12.86 1.59 -2.66
C LEU A 230 -14.06 2.31 -2.04
N ASN A 231 -15.05 1.56 -1.55
CA ASN A 231 -16.15 2.11 -0.76
C ASN A 231 -16.06 1.56 0.67
N ILE A 232 -15.84 2.44 1.64
CA ILE A 232 -15.62 2.07 3.04
C ILE A 232 -16.69 2.75 3.93
N PRO A 233 -17.43 2.00 4.77
CA PRO A 233 -18.40 2.61 5.68
C PRO A 233 -17.75 3.53 6.71
N ILE A 234 -18.35 4.71 6.92
CA ILE A 234 -17.88 5.73 7.86
C ILE A 234 -18.04 5.25 9.31
N ALA A 235 -19.26 4.81 9.66
CA ALA A 235 -19.62 4.31 10.98
C ALA A 235 -19.78 2.78 11.00
N GLN A 236 -19.75 2.20 12.20
CA GLN A 236 -20.25 0.84 12.45
C GLN A 236 -21.70 0.89 12.92
#